data_AF-A0AAJ0UFE3-F1
#
_entry.id   AF-A0AAJ0UFE3-F1
#
_cell.length_a   1.000
_cell.length_b   1.000
_cell.length_c   1.000
_cell.angle_alpha   90.00
_cell.angle_beta   90.00
_cell.angle_gamma   90.00
#
_symmetry.space_group_name_H-M   'P 1'
#
loop_
_entity.id
_entity.type
_entity.pdbx_description
1 polymer ?
#
loop_
_entity_poly.entity_id
_entity_poly.type
_entity_poly.pdbx_seq_one_letter_code
_entity_poly.pdbx_strand_id
1 'polypeptide(L)'
;MFDIGALELLVISVVALIVVGPERLPTLARTAGLWVGRARRAFSAVKEEIDREIKADELKAILRKQAESNPLETILEEGSGSRTSAKPSASSPGEGSQDRS
;
A
#
# COMPACT_ATOMS: atom_id res chain seq x y z
N MET A 1 20.13 -28.51 -0.19
CA MET A 1 19.86 -29.27 1.05
C MET A 1 18.36 -29.37 1.38
N PHE A 2 17.49 -29.24 0.39
CA PHE A 2 16.06 -29.58 0.49
C PHE A 2 15.64 -30.13 -0.88
N ASP A 3 16.28 -31.23 -1.27
CA ASP A 3 15.95 -31.95 -2.49
C ASP A 3 14.77 -32.88 -2.21
N ILE A 4 13.64 -32.32 -1.73
CA ILE A 4 12.42 -33.09 -1.47
C ILE A 4 11.89 -33.57 -2.81
N GLY A 5 12.21 -34.81 -3.14
CA GLY A 5 11.71 -35.49 -4.32
C GLY A 5 10.29 -36.02 -4.12
N ALA A 6 9.64 -36.42 -5.21
CA ALA A 6 8.35 -37.10 -5.16
C ALA A 6 8.39 -38.36 -4.28
N LEU A 7 9.53 -39.06 -4.24
CA LEU A 7 9.75 -40.24 -3.41
C LEU A 7 9.76 -39.93 -1.91
N GLU A 8 10.42 -38.86 -1.47
CA GLU A 8 10.43 -38.49 -0.05
C GLU A 8 9.06 -38.03 0.42
N LEU A 9 8.32 -37.27 -0.40
CA LEU A 9 6.93 -36.93 -0.10
C LEU A 9 6.06 -38.19 0.06
N LEU A 10 6.27 -39.21 -0.78
CA LEU A 10 5.55 -40.47 -0.68
C LEU A 10 5.89 -41.21 0.62
N VAL A 11 7.17 -41.30 0.98
CA VAL A 11 7.60 -41.93 2.24
C VAL A 11 7.02 -41.21 3.45
N ILE A 12 7.09 -39.88 3.49
CA ILE A 12 6.50 -39.07 4.56
C ILE A 12 4.98 -39.29 4.63
N SER A 13 4.31 -39.34 3.48
CA SER A 13 2.87 -39.60 3.40
C SER A 13 2.51 -40.97 3.98
N VAL A 14 3.27 -42.02 3.65
CA VAL A 14 3.06 -43.37 4.21
C VAL A 14 3.26 -43.36 5.73
N VAL A 15 4.34 -42.76 6.23
CA VAL A 15 4.60 -42.66 7.68
C VAL A 15 3.47 -41.89 8.37
N ALA A 16 3.03 -40.78 7.80
CA ALA A 16 1.91 -39.99 8.34
C ALA A 16 0.62 -40.80 8.40
N LEU A 17 0.32 -41.60 7.37
CA LEU A 17 -0.83 -42.51 7.34
C LEU A 17 -0.74 -43.59 8.41
N ILE A 18 0.45 -44.10 8.73
CA ILE A 18 0.62 -45.12 9.78
C ILE A 18 0.44 -44.50 11.17
N VAL A 19 1.07 -43.36 11.44
CA VAL A 19 1.07 -42.72 12.76
C VAL A 19 -0.31 -42.16 13.11
N VAL A 20 -0.92 -41.45 12.17
CA VAL A 20 -2.20 -40.76 12.38
C VAL A 20 -3.37 -41.68 12.05
N GLY A 21 -3.20 -42.55 11.05
CA GLY A 21 -4.27 -43.35 10.46
C GLY A 21 -4.87 -42.69 9.20
N PRO A 22 -5.16 -43.46 8.14
CA PRO A 22 -5.71 -42.94 6.88
C PRO A 22 -7.09 -42.28 7.04
N GLU A 23 -7.88 -42.73 8.01
CA GLU A 23 -9.21 -42.17 8.27
C GLU A 23 -9.16 -40.87 9.08
N ARG A 24 -8.10 -40.67 9.88
CA ARG A 24 -7.99 -39.53 10.80
C ARG A 24 -7.28 -38.34 10.17
N LEU A 25 -6.32 -38.58 9.27
CA LEU A 25 -5.64 -37.53 8.50
C LEU A 25 -6.58 -36.53 7.81
N PRO A 26 -7.60 -36.97 7.02
CA PRO A 26 -8.52 -36.03 6.37
C PRO A 26 -9.35 -35.25 7.38
N THR A 27 -9.70 -35.87 8.51
CA THR A 27 -10.45 -35.22 9.59
C THR A 27 -9.61 -34.12 10.26
N LEU A 28 -8.34 -34.41 10.58
CA LEU A 28 -7.41 -33.42 11.14
C LEU A 28 -7.13 -32.28 10.16
N ALA A 29 -6.90 -32.58 8.88
CA ALA A 29 -6.70 -31.57 7.85
C ALA A 29 -7.92 -30.63 7.72
N ARG A 30 -9.14 -31.18 7.78
CA ARG A 30 -10.38 -30.38 7.77
C ARG A 30 -10.47 -29.49 9.01
N THR A 31 -10.25 -30.03 10.20
CA THR A 31 -10.30 -29.25 11.45
C THR A 31 -9.23 -28.17 11.48
N ALA A 32 -7.98 -28.51 11.18
CA ALA A 32 -6.88 -27.55 11.09
C ALA A 32 -7.17 -26.48 10.02
N GLY A 33 -7.70 -26.87 8.86
CA GLY A 33 -8.09 -25.95 7.80
C GLY A 33 -9.20 -24.98 8.22
N LEU A 34 -10.19 -25.43 8.98
CA LEU A 34 -11.23 -24.56 9.55
C LEU A 34 -10.65 -23.55 10.55
N TRP A 35 -9.72 -23.99 11.40
CA TRP A 35 -9.06 -23.13 12.39
C TRP A 35 -8.16 -22.10 11.73
N VAL A 36 -7.32 -22.52 10.79
CA VAL A 36 -6.46 -21.64 9.99
C VAL A 36 -7.31 -20.68 9.16
N GLY A 37 -8.40 -21.15 8.55
CA GLY A 37 -9.33 -20.30 7.79
C GLY A 37 -10.00 -19.25 8.67
N ARG A 38 -10.37 -19.60 9.90
CA ARG A 38 -10.96 -18.66 10.86
C ARG A 38 -9.94 -17.66 11.37
N ALA A 39 -8.73 -18.11 11.68
CA ALA A 39 -7.61 -17.24 12.04
C ALA A 39 -7.29 -16.27 10.89
N ARG A 40 -7.17 -16.76 9.66
CA ARG A 40 -6.92 -15.94 8.47
C ARG A 40 -7.98 -14.87 8.27
N ARG A 41 -9.26 -15.20 8.46
CA ARG A 41 -10.36 -14.20 8.43
C ARG A 41 -10.23 -13.16 9.54
N ALA A 42 -9.86 -13.56 10.75
CA ALA A 42 -9.62 -12.62 11.85
C ALA A 42 -8.46 -11.67 11.54
N PHE A 43 -7.33 -12.20 11.03
CA PHE A 43 -6.20 -11.37 10.57
C PHE A 43 -6.59 -10.45 9.40
N SER A 44 -7.42 -10.91 8.47
CA SER A 44 -7.92 -10.07 7.38
C SER A 44 -8.79 -8.92 7.87
N ALA A 45 -9.68 -9.17 8.85
CA ALA A 45 -10.52 -8.14 9.45
C ALA A 45 -9.68 -7.08 10.20
N VAL A 46 -8.71 -7.54 11.00
CA VAL A 46 -7.76 -6.64 11.70
C VAL A 46 -6.92 -5.86 10.69
N LYS A 47 -6.43 -6.50 9.62
CA LYS A 47 -5.72 -5.79 8.54
C LYS A 47 -6.61 -4.75 7.86
N GLU A 48 -7.90 -5.01 7.68
CA GLU A 48 -8.83 -4.05 7.07
C GLU A 48 -9.09 -2.84 7.98
N GLU A 49 -9.16 -3.06 9.29
CA GLU A 49 -9.26 -2.00 10.31
C GLU A 49 -7.96 -1.18 10.39
N ILE A 50 -6.81 -1.87 10.41
CA ILE A 50 -5.48 -1.26 10.35
C ILE A 50 -5.28 -0.50 9.03
N ASP A 51 -5.67 -1.04 7.87
CA ASP A 51 -5.56 -0.35 6.59
C ASP A 51 -6.45 0.91 6.54
N ARG A 52 -7.53 0.98 7.35
CA ARG A 52 -8.36 2.19 7.48
C ARG A 52 -7.73 3.25 8.38
N GLU A 53 -6.98 2.86 9.41
CA GLU A 53 -6.27 3.79 10.32
C GLU A 53 -4.85 4.17 9.82
N ILE A 54 -4.05 3.20 9.38
CA ILE A 54 -2.66 3.37 8.94
C ILE A 54 -2.54 4.06 7.58
N LYS A 55 -3.57 4.03 6.72
CA LYS A 55 -3.54 4.80 5.46
C LYS A 55 -3.33 6.30 5.66
N ALA A 56 -3.65 6.84 6.83
CA ALA A 56 -3.35 8.23 7.13
C ALA A 56 -1.87 8.43 7.49
N ASP A 57 -1.27 7.53 8.28
CA ASP A 57 0.06 7.71 8.86
C ASP A 57 1.20 7.12 8.02
N GLU A 58 1.03 5.95 7.39
CA GLU A 58 2.05 5.41 6.46
C GLU A 58 2.11 6.23 5.18
N LEU A 59 0.96 6.70 4.66
CA LEU A 59 0.95 7.61 3.53
C LEU A 59 1.64 8.94 3.92
N LYS A 60 1.39 9.48 5.12
CA LYS A 60 2.12 10.64 5.65
C LYS A 60 3.61 10.39 5.80
N ALA A 61 4.03 9.23 6.27
CA ALA A 61 5.42 8.88 6.49
C ALA A 61 6.17 8.69 5.16
N ILE A 62 5.51 8.10 4.15
CA ILE A 62 6.03 7.98 2.79
C ILE A 62 6.10 9.36 2.12
N LEU A 63 5.05 10.20 2.24
CA LEU A 63 5.08 11.58 1.74
C LEU A 63 6.15 12.43 2.44
N ARG A 64 6.33 12.29 3.76
CA ARG A 64 7.40 12.99 4.50
C ARG A 64 8.77 12.53 4.07
N LYS A 65 9.02 11.21 3.99
CA LYS A 65 10.30 10.69 3.50
C LYS A 65 10.58 11.14 2.08
N GLN A 66 9.57 11.18 1.21
CA GLN A 66 9.73 11.61 -0.17
C GLN A 66 9.97 13.12 -0.28
N ALA A 67 9.33 13.93 0.57
CA ALA A 67 9.57 15.37 0.69
C ALA A 67 10.93 15.70 1.30
N GLU A 68 11.45 14.84 2.17
CA GLU A 68 12.79 14.97 2.76
C GLU A 68 13.88 14.48 1.80
N SER A 69 13.59 13.48 0.96
CA SER A 69 14.53 12.96 -0.06
C SER A 69 14.54 13.75 -1.36
N ASN A 70 13.57 14.62 -1.59
CA ASN A 70 13.50 15.47 -2.78
C ASN A 70 13.35 16.91 -2.32
N PRO A 71 14.45 17.64 -2.09
CA PRO A 71 14.38 19.01 -1.62
C PRO A 71 13.61 19.82 -2.67
N LEU A 72 12.40 20.25 -2.30
CA LEU A 72 11.62 21.26 -3.02
C LEU A 72 12.34 22.63 -3.05
N GLU A 73 13.62 22.70 -2.73
CA GLU A 73 14.43 23.91 -2.86
C GLU A 73 14.75 24.22 -4.33
N THR A 74 14.89 23.23 -5.23
CA THR A 74 15.18 23.52 -6.65
C THR A 74 13.99 24.12 -7.41
N ILE A 75 12.75 23.79 -7.06
CA ILE A 75 11.57 24.27 -7.80
C ILE A 75 11.11 25.65 -7.31
N LEU A 76 11.31 25.99 -6.03
CA LEU A 76 11.01 27.32 -5.52
C LEU A 76 12.08 28.36 -5.89
N GLU A 77 13.34 27.95 -6.11
CA GLU A 77 14.41 28.86 -6.53
C GLU A 77 14.33 29.24 -8.04
N GLU A 78 13.89 28.31 -8.90
CA GLU A 78 13.75 28.58 -10.35
C GLU A 78 12.47 29.39 -10.69
N GLY A 79 11.43 29.31 -9.86
CA GLY A 79 10.18 30.08 -10.03
C GLY A 79 10.20 31.50 -9.46
N SER A 80 11.19 31.85 -8.64
CA SER A 80 11.29 33.15 -7.96
C SER A 80 12.30 34.13 -8.60
N GLY A 81 13.16 33.66 -9.51
CA GLY A 81 14.15 34.49 -10.21
C GLY A 81 13.63 35.31 -11.40
N SER A 82 12.36 35.16 -11.80
CA SER A 82 11.81 35.74 -13.04
C SER A 82 10.69 36.78 -12.84
N ARG A 83 10.41 37.24 -11.60
CA ARG A 83 9.34 38.21 -11.34
C ARG A 83 9.74 39.52 -10.67
N THR A 84 11.02 39.83 -10.54
CA THR A 84 11.44 41.15 -10.05
C THR A 84 12.47 41.79 -10.95
N SER A 85 12.16 43.03 -11.39
CA SER A 85 12.94 43.90 -12.29
C SER A 85 12.80 43.55 -13.78
N ALA A 86 12.25 44.38 -14.68
CA ALA A 86 12.14 45.83 -14.71
C ALA A 86 11.00 46.22 -15.71
N LYS A 87 10.02 47.07 -15.33
CA LYS A 87 10.02 48.55 -15.46
C LYS A 87 9.26 49.01 -16.75
N PRO A 88 8.59 50.20 -16.82
CA PRO A 88 7.16 50.25 -17.12
C PRO A 88 6.86 51.03 -18.41
N SER A 89 5.62 51.00 -18.87
CA SER A 89 4.95 51.92 -19.80
C SER A 89 3.73 51.18 -20.31
N ALA A 90 2.58 51.75 -20.60
CA ALA A 90 1.98 53.04 -20.39
C ALA A 90 0.52 52.84 -20.87
N SER A 91 -0.37 53.75 -20.49
CA SER A 91 -1.71 53.94 -21.05
C SER A 91 -2.74 52.80 -20.91
N SER A 92 -3.54 52.95 -19.85
CA SER A 92 -5.02 52.91 -19.90
C SER A 92 -5.59 53.63 -21.15
N PRO A 93 -6.86 53.43 -21.61
CA PRO A 93 -8.01 53.13 -20.74
C PRO A 93 -9.15 52.27 -21.34
N GLY A 94 -10.09 51.86 -20.47
CA GLY A 94 -11.49 51.85 -20.87
C GLY A 94 -12.27 50.60 -20.54
N GLU A 95 -12.51 50.41 -19.25
CA GLU A 95 -13.56 49.56 -18.69
C GLU A 95 -14.94 50.24 -18.88
N GLY A 96 -15.99 49.45 -19.11
CA GLY A 96 -17.29 49.72 -18.50
C GLY A 96 -18.51 49.95 -19.40
N SER A 97 -19.61 49.26 -19.02
CA SER A 97 -21.05 49.58 -19.19
C SER A 97 -21.62 49.47 -20.63
N GLN A 98 -22.63 48.65 -20.97
CA GLN A 98 -23.88 48.29 -20.27
C GLN A 98 -24.52 49.49 -19.55
N ASP A 99 -25.40 50.25 -20.22
CA ASP A 99 -26.79 50.46 -19.78
C ASP A 99 -27.59 51.36 -20.77
N ARG A 100 -28.89 51.07 -20.90
CA ARG A 100 -30.01 51.94 -21.37
C ARG A 100 -30.00 52.54 -22.78
N SER A 101 -30.84 51.97 -23.66
CA SER A 101 -32.15 52.56 -24.05
C SER A 101 -32.95 51.55 -24.89
#